data_AF-A0A534WA78-F1
#
_entry.id   AF-A0A534WA78-F1
#
_cell.length_a   1.000
_cell.length_b   1.000
_cell.length_c   1.000
_cell.angle_alpha   90.00
_cell.angle_beta   90.00
_cell.angle_gamma   90.00
#
_symmetry.space_group_name_H-M   'P 1'
#
loop_
_entity.id
_entity.type
_entity.pdbx_description
1 polymer ?
#
loop_
_entity_poly.entity_id
_entity_poly.type
_entity_poly.pdbx_seq_one_letter_code
_entity_poly.pdbx_strand_id
1 'polypeptide(L)'
;MFVGDDKLYVRGVTYGTFRPDDDGHEYPAAAVVERDFAHMAACGVNAVRVYTVPPPWLLDSAGRRGLRLMVGLPVERYVGFLADKTDGLDHLEAVVRAGVRACRGHPAVLCYAMGNEIPAPIVRWHGGRRMVGVIERLYRAAKAEDPAGLVTYVNYPSSEYLQLPFLDLVCFNAYLESQKHFAAYLARLQNIA
;
A
#
# COMPACT_ATOMS: atom_id res chain seq x y z
N MET A 1 -9.03 10.90 -8.26
CA MET A 1 -9.47 10.90 -6.85
C MET A 1 -9.90 12.30 -6.48
N PHE A 2 -10.92 12.43 -5.64
CA PHE A 2 -11.47 13.70 -5.14
C PHE A 2 -11.56 13.67 -3.62
N VAL A 3 -11.46 14.83 -2.99
CA VAL A 3 -11.79 15.03 -1.57
C VAL A 3 -12.90 16.07 -1.53
N GLY A 4 -14.13 15.64 -1.26
CA GLY A 4 -15.30 16.47 -1.55
C GLY A 4 -15.37 16.79 -3.04
N ASP A 5 -15.44 18.07 -3.38
CA ASP A 5 -15.51 18.55 -4.76
C ASP A 5 -14.13 18.82 -5.39
N ASP A 6 -13.06 18.74 -4.59
CA ASP A 6 -11.71 19.09 -5.05
C ASP A 6 -10.95 17.88 -5.60
N LYS A 7 -10.39 18.04 -6.81
CA LYS A 7 -9.53 17.01 -7.41
C LYS A 7 -8.23 16.88 -6.62
N LEU A 8 -7.98 15.69 -6.08
CA LEU A 8 -6.76 15.39 -5.34
C LEU A 8 -5.66 14.91 -6.30
N TYR A 9 -4.64 15.75 -6.48
CA TYR A 9 -3.36 15.37 -7.10
C TYR A 9 -2.41 14.89 -6.02
N VAL A 10 -2.09 13.58 -6.03
CA VAL A 10 -1.19 12.97 -5.05
C VAL A 10 0.25 13.36 -5.37
N ARG A 11 0.90 14.05 -4.41
CA ARG A 11 2.32 14.41 -4.41
C ARG A 11 2.94 13.69 -3.22
N GLY A 12 3.29 12.43 -3.46
CA GLY A 12 3.68 11.48 -2.43
C GLY A 12 5.18 11.31 -2.30
N VAL A 13 5.62 10.99 -1.10
CA VAL A 13 6.96 10.43 -0.82
C VAL A 13 6.83 9.11 -0.05
N THR A 14 7.89 8.31 0.00
CA THR A 14 7.94 7.11 0.85
C THR A 14 8.58 7.43 2.20
N TYR A 15 8.17 6.71 3.25
CA TYR A 15 8.75 6.83 4.59
C TYR A 15 8.90 5.44 5.21
N GLY A 16 10.15 4.99 5.27
CA GLY A 16 10.53 3.67 5.79
C GLY A 16 10.80 2.62 4.71
N THR A 17 11.05 1.38 5.11
CA THR A 17 11.03 0.88 6.50
C THR A 17 12.24 1.32 7.32
N PHE A 18 12.07 1.42 8.64
CA PHE A 18 13.15 1.72 9.58
C PHE A 18 13.41 0.53 10.50
N ARG A 19 14.48 0.60 11.29
CA ARG A 19 14.74 -0.40 12.34
C ARG A 19 13.56 -0.41 13.33
N PRO A 20 13.02 -1.58 13.70
CA PRO A 20 11.98 -1.68 14.72
C PRO A 20 12.40 -1.07 16.06
N ASP A 21 11.46 -0.45 16.76
CA ASP A 21 11.57 -0.10 18.17
C ASP A 21 11.27 -1.30 19.09
N ASP A 22 11.27 -1.07 20.41
CA ASP A 22 11.01 -2.11 21.42
C ASP A 22 9.58 -2.69 21.32
N ASP A 23 8.65 -1.94 20.74
CA ASP A 23 7.26 -2.36 20.48
C ASP A 23 7.08 -3.00 19.09
N GLY A 24 8.17 -3.12 18.31
CA GLY A 24 8.18 -3.71 16.98
C GLY A 24 7.73 -2.76 15.86
N HIS A 25 7.52 -1.47 16.13
CA HIS A 25 7.15 -0.50 15.11
C HIS A 25 8.38 -0.09 14.29
N GLU A 26 8.27 -0.19 12.97
CA GLU A 26 9.35 0.18 12.03
C GLU A 26 9.35 1.68 11.69
N TYR A 27 9.23 2.53 12.71
CA TYR A 27 9.22 3.99 12.57
C TYR A 27 10.20 4.65 13.53
N PRO A 28 10.76 5.82 13.18
CA PRO A 28 11.56 6.61 14.10
C PRO A 28 10.71 7.10 15.28
N ALA A 29 11.38 7.57 16.34
CA ALA A 29 10.71 8.18 17.48
C ALA A 29 9.77 9.32 17.05
N ALA A 30 8.65 9.48 17.77
CA ALA A 30 7.59 10.43 17.39
C ALA A 30 8.07 11.87 17.12
N ALA A 31 9.04 12.36 17.88
CA ALA A 31 9.63 13.69 17.68
C ALA A 31 10.36 13.83 16.33
N VAL A 32 10.98 12.75 15.83
CA VAL A 32 11.62 12.72 14.51
C VAL A 32 10.55 12.73 13.42
N VAL A 33 9.52 11.88 13.55
CA VAL A 33 8.41 11.81 12.60
C VAL A 33 7.68 13.15 12.50
N GLU A 34 7.40 13.81 13.61
CA GLU A 34 6.77 15.14 13.63
C GLU A 34 7.55 16.18 12.84
N ARG A 35 8.88 16.21 13.01
CA ARG A 35 9.76 17.12 12.27
C ARG A 35 9.80 16.77 10.79
N ASP A 36 9.95 15.49 10.47
CA ASP A 36 10.03 15.02 9.09
C ASP A 36 8.73 15.31 8.34
N PHE A 37 7.56 15.04 8.95
CA PHE A 37 6.25 15.34 8.38
C PHE A 37 6.01 16.85 8.24
N ALA A 38 6.47 17.66 9.20
CA ALA A 38 6.42 19.12 9.06
C ALA A 38 7.24 19.61 7.86
N HIS A 39 8.45 19.07 7.67
CA HIS A 39 9.30 19.40 6.52
C HIS A 39 8.67 18.96 5.20
N MET A 40 8.13 17.73 5.13
CA MET A 40 7.43 17.23 3.94
C MET A 40 6.28 18.15 3.54
N ALA A 41 5.41 18.51 4.49
CA ALA A 41 4.29 19.41 4.26
C ALA A 41 4.76 20.80 3.78
N ALA A 42 5.83 21.34 4.39
CA ALA A 42 6.42 22.61 3.97
C ALA A 42 6.99 22.57 2.52
N CYS A 43 7.42 21.41 2.06
CA CYS A 43 7.84 21.18 0.66
C CYS A 43 6.68 20.89 -0.30
N GLY A 44 5.42 20.95 0.15
CA GLY A 44 4.24 20.72 -0.68
C GLY A 44 3.87 19.25 -0.91
N VAL A 45 4.53 18.33 -0.21
CA VAL A 45 4.10 16.92 -0.13
C VAL A 45 2.72 16.87 0.53
N ASN A 46 1.81 16.05 0.00
CA ASN A 46 0.48 15.86 0.56
C ASN A 46 0.13 14.40 0.85
N ALA A 47 1.02 13.47 0.51
CA ALA A 47 0.84 12.06 0.81
C ALA A 47 2.16 11.39 1.20
N VAL A 48 2.08 10.36 2.03
CA VAL A 48 3.23 9.56 2.44
C VAL A 48 2.88 8.08 2.34
N ARG A 49 3.71 7.30 1.64
CA ARG A 49 3.63 5.85 1.61
C ARG A 49 4.43 5.29 2.78
N VAL A 50 3.75 4.56 3.65
CA VAL A 50 4.38 3.75 4.70
C VAL A 50 4.23 2.26 4.39
N TYR A 51 5.22 1.46 4.73
CA TYR A 51 5.29 0.04 4.32
C TYR A 51 4.79 -0.94 5.38
N THR A 52 4.57 -0.47 6.61
CA THR A 52 3.97 -1.24 7.70
C THR A 52 2.74 -0.53 8.25
N VAL A 53 1.95 -1.21 9.08
CA VAL A 53 0.77 -0.59 9.72
C VAL A 53 1.28 0.46 10.73
N PRO A 54 0.93 1.75 10.57
CA PRO A 54 1.40 2.79 11.47
C PRO A 54 0.69 2.73 12.82
N PRO A 55 1.37 3.06 13.94
CA PRO A 55 0.70 3.26 15.21
C PRO A 55 -0.22 4.51 15.14
N PRO A 56 -1.27 4.61 15.99
CA PRO A 56 -2.25 5.70 15.93
C PRO A 56 -1.63 7.10 15.99
N TRP A 57 -0.59 7.30 16.81
CA TRP A 57 0.08 8.60 16.95
C TRP A 57 0.70 9.11 15.64
N LEU A 58 1.11 8.20 14.74
CA LEU A 58 1.71 8.55 13.46
C LEU A 58 0.64 8.99 12.46
N LEU A 59 -0.54 8.37 12.50
CA LEU A 59 -1.72 8.82 11.76
C LEU A 59 -2.15 10.22 12.22
N ASP A 60 -2.19 10.45 13.53
CA ASP A 60 -2.51 11.77 14.09
C ASP A 60 -1.50 12.83 13.66
N SER A 61 -0.20 12.47 13.65
CA SER A 61 0.88 13.33 13.17
C SER A 61 0.68 13.75 11.72
N ALA A 62 0.40 12.78 10.83
CA ALA A 62 0.10 13.06 9.43
C ALA A 62 -1.13 13.97 9.29
N GLY A 63 -2.20 13.68 10.03
CA GLY A 63 -3.43 14.47 10.03
C GLY A 63 -3.20 15.93 10.42
N ARG A 64 -2.43 16.20 11.48
CA ARG A 64 -2.06 17.56 11.91
C ARG A 64 -1.30 18.35 10.86
N ARG A 65 -0.57 17.68 9.96
CA ARG A 65 0.21 18.29 8.88
C ARG A 65 -0.52 18.29 7.54
N GLY A 66 -1.77 17.83 7.49
CA GLY A 66 -2.55 17.69 6.25
C GLY A 66 -2.02 16.62 5.30
N LEU A 67 -1.15 15.72 5.78
CA LEU A 67 -0.60 14.60 5.01
C LEU A 67 -1.59 13.44 4.99
N ARG A 68 -1.60 12.70 3.88
CA ARG A 68 -2.41 11.49 3.70
C ARG A 68 -1.52 10.25 3.61
N LEU A 69 -1.79 9.23 4.40
CA LEU A 69 -1.01 8.01 4.47
C LEU A 69 -1.58 6.92 3.56
N MET A 70 -0.75 6.44 2.63
CA MET A 70 -0.97 5.18 1.94
C MET A 70 -0.40 4.06 2.82
N VAL A 71 -1.27 3.37 3.56
CA VAL A 71 -0.88 2.42 4.62
C VAL A 71 -0.46 1.08 4.04
N GLY A 72 0.70 0.56 4.44
CA GLY A 72 1.22 -0.72 4.00
C GLY A 72 0.65 -1.86 4.83
N LEU A 73 0.03 -2.82 4.17
CA LEU A 73 -0.34 -4.11 4.76
C LEU A 73 0.66 -5.13 4.22
N PRO A 74 1.66 -5.57 5.02
CA PRO A 74 2.87 -6.24 4.53
C PRO A 74 2.64 -7.73 4.21
N VAL A 75 1.62 -8.02 3.39
CA VAL A 75 1.23 -9.36 2.93
C VAL A 75 2.40 -10.07 2.25
N GLU A 76 3.25 -9.33 1.53
CA GLU A 76 4.44 -9.85 0.86
C GLU A 76 5.43 -10.55 1.82
N ARG A 77 5.45 -10.17 3.10
CA ARG A 77 6.30 -10.82 4.11
C ARG A 77 5.82 -12.22 4.46
N TYR A 78 4.57 -12.52 4.16
CA TYR A 78 3.88 -13.75 4.55
C TYR A 78 3.45 -14.60 3.35
N VAL A 79 3.85 -14.24 2.12
CA VAL A 79 3.45 -15.03 0.92
C VAL A 79 3.98 -16.46 0.94
N GLY A 80 5.03 -16.76 1.72
CA GLY A 80 5.50 -18.13 1.94
C GLY A 80 4.43 -19.06 2.51
N PHE A 81 3.51 -18.53 3.32
CA PHE A 81 2.39 -19.28 3.87
C PHE A 81 1.40 -19.73 2.78
N LEU A 82 1.43 -19.17 1.56
CA LEU A 82 0.60 -19.67 0.45
C LEU A 82 0.97 -21.09 0.00
N ALA A 83 2.16 -21.59 0.41
CA ALA A 83 2.56 -22.97 0.23
C ALA A 83 1.88 -23.93 1.24
N ASP A 84 1.48 -23.41 2.40
CA ASP A 84 0.75 -24.17 3.42
C ASP A 84 -0.71 -24.34 3.01
N LYS A 85 -1.14 -25.59 2.90
CA LYS A 85 -2.46 -25.94 2.35
C LYS A 85 -3.62 -25.77 3.34
N THR A 86 -3.32 -25.53 4.62
CA THR A 86 -4.31 -25.63 5.70
C THR A 86 -4.83 -24.26 6.13
N ASP A 87 -3.96 -23.28 6.36
CA ASP A 87 -4.32 -22.01 7.04
C ASP A 87 -3.62 -20.76 6.47
N GLY A 88 -2.69 -20.90 5.53
CA GLY A 88 -1.86 -19.77 5.09
C GLY A 88 -2.63 -18.59 4.50
N LEU A 89 -3.72 -18.85 3.77
CA LEU A 89 -4.57 -17.78 3.23
C LEU A 89 -5.40 -17.08 4.32
N ASP A 90 -5.81 -17.81 5.36
CA ASP A 90 -6.55 -17.25 6.49
C ASP A 90 -5.62 -16.37 7.34
N HIS A 91 -4.33 -16.74 7.45
CA HIS A 91 -3.31 -15.89 8.06
C HIS A 91 -3.14 -14.56 7.32
N LEU A 92 -3.04 -14.59 5.98
CA LEU A 92 -2.95 -13.36 5.18
C LEU A 92 -4.18 -12.47 5.33
N GLU A 93 -5.38 -13.06 5.37
CA GLU A 93 -6.60 -12.32 5.66
C GLU A 93 -6.56 -11.67 7.05
N ALA A 94 -6.10 -12.40 8.06
CA ALA A 94 -6.00 -11.88 9.42
C ALA A 94 -5.04 -10.67 9.49
N VAL A 95 -3.90 -10.71 8.79
CA VAL A 95 -2.96 -9.59 8.68
C VAL A 95 -3.64 -8.37 8.04
N VAL A 96 -4.34 -8.57 6.92
CA VAL A 96 -5.06 -7.48 6.24
C VAL A 96 -6.14 -6.89 7.14
N ARG A 97 -6.96 -7.73 7.77
CA ARG A 97 -8.06 -7.28 8.64
C ARG A 97 -7.54 -6.50 9.83
N ALA A 98 -6.48 -7.00 10.49
CA ALA A 98 -5.87 -6.33 11.63
C ALA A 98 -5.33 -4.94 11.25
N GLY A 99 -4.60 -4.84 10.13
CA GLY A 99 -4.03 -3.58 9.69
C GLY A 99 -5.08 -2.55 9.27
N VAL A 100 -6.13 -2.97 8.55
CA VAL A 100 -7.26 -2.08 8.20
C VAL A 100 -7.98 -1.63 9.47
N ARG A 101 -8.28 -2.55 10.38
CA ARG A 101 -8.98 -2.24 11.64
C ARG A 101 -8.21 -1.24 12.50
N ALA A 102 -6.88 -1.30 12.51
CA ALA A 102 -6.04 -0.37 13.27
C ALA A 102 -6.08 1.06 12.73
N CYS A 103 -6.44 1.26 11.46
CA CYS A 103 -6.36 2.55 10.77
C CYS A 103 -7.73 3.11 10.35
N ARG A 104 -8.77 2.27 10.23
CA ARG A 104 -10.07 2.64 9.64
C ARG A 104 -10.70 3.84 10.34
N GLY A 105 -11.34 4.69 9.53
CA GLY A 105 -12.00 5.91 10.01
C GLY A 105 -11.06 7.08 10.32
N HIS A 106 -9.73 6.88 10.31
CA HIS A 106 -8.81 7.98 10.53
C HIS A 106 -8.69 8.86 9.26
N PRO A 107 -8.90 10.19 9.34
CA PRO A 107 -8.98 11.07 8.18
C PRO A 107 -7.67 11.22 7.39
N ALA A 108 -6.54 10.90 8.03
CA ALA A 108 -5.25 10.85 7.34
C ALA A 108 -5.07 9.60 6.47
N VAL A 109 -5.92 8.56 6.53
CA VAL A 109 -5.77 7.39 5.65
C VAL A 109 -6.17 7.77 4.22
N LEU A 110 -5.23 7.61 3.28
CA LEU A 110 -5.48 7.76 1.85
C LEU A 110 -6.10 6.48 1.27
N CYS A 111 -5.41 5.37 1.48
CA CYS A 111 -5.75 4.05 1.00
C CYS A 111 -4.90 2.99 1.72
N TYR A 112 -5.34 1.74 1.65
CA TYR A 112 -4.57 0.57 2.07
C TYR A 112 -3.91 -0.06 0.85
N ALA A 113 -2.60 -0.26 0.91
CA ALA A 113 -1.89 -1.05 -0.09
C ALA A 113 -1.58 -2.42 0.46
N MET A 114 -2.35 -3.40 0.00
CA MET A 114 -2.18 -4.82 0.27
C MET A 114 -0.98 -5.31 -0.51
N GLY A 115 0.10 -5.67 0.18
CA GLY A 115 1.27 -6.15 -0.51
C GLY A 115 2.07 -5.05 -1.20
N ASN A 116 3.38 -5.25 -1.25
CA ASN A 116 4.25 -4.58 -2.20
C ASN A 116 5.02 -5.62 -3.00
N GLU A 117 4.76 -5.68 -4.31
CA GLU A 117 5.49 -6.52 -5.26
C GLU A 117 5.70 -7.96 -4.78
N ILE A 118 4.67 -8.80 -4.91
CA ILE A 118 4.88 -10.25 -4.77
C ILE A 118 5.86 -10.68 -5.87
N PRO A 119 7.02 -11.29 -5.53
CA PRO A 119 8.05 -11.58 -6.51
C PRO A 119 7.50 -12.40 -7.68
N ALA A 120 7.83 -12.01 -8.91
CA ALA A 120 7.35 -12.72 -10.10
C ALA A 120 7.59 -14.24 -10.10
N PRO A 121 8.71 -14.78 -9.57
CA PRO A 121 8.88 -16.22 -9.41
C PRO A 121 7.81 -16.88 -8.53
N ILE A 122 7.40 -16.24 -7.43
CA ILE A 122 6.33 -16.72 -6.54
C ILE A 122 4.99 -16.70 -7.28
N VAL A 123 4.72 -15.62 -8.03
CA VAL A 123 3.50 -15.52 -8.85
C VAL A 123 3.45 -16.64 -9.89
N ARG A 124 4.57 -16.92 -10.57
CA ARG A 124 4.67 -17.99 -11.57
C ARG A 124 4.51 -19.37 -10.95
N TRP A 125 5.11 -19.61 -9.79
CA TRP A 125 5.03 -20.87 -9.06
C TRP A 125 3.58 -21.21 -8.68
N HIS A 126 2.84 -20.25 -8.12
CA HIS A 126 1.44 -20.45 -7.76
C HIS A 126 0.46 -20.35 -8.94
N GLY A 127 0.87 -19.68 -10.01
CA GLY A 127 0.07 -19.41 -11.20
C GLY A 127 -0.74 -18.11 -11.08
N GLY A 128 -0.76 -17.32 -12.16
CA GLY A 128 -1.36 -15.99 -12.18
C GLY A 128 -2.85 -15.97 -11.78
N ARG A 129 -3.67 -16.90 -12.29
CA ARG A 129 -5.10 -16.98 -11.93
C ARG A 129 -5.33 -17.23 -10.44
N ARG A 130 -4.50 -18.10 -9.83
CA ARG A 130 -4.57 -18.36 -8.38
C ARG A 130 -4.19 -17.10 -7.61
N MET A 131 -3.14 -16.40 -8.04
CA MET A 131 -2.70 -15.16 -7.39
C MET A 131 -3.73 -14.04 -7.50
N VAL A 132 -4.40 -13.88 -8.64
CA VAL A 132 -5.53 -12.93 -8.77
C VAL A 132 -6.63 -13.27 -7.75
N GLY A 133 -7.01 -14.55 -7.62
CA GLY A 133 -8.01 -14.97 -6.62
C GLY A 133 -7.58 -14.75 -5.17
N VAL A 134 -6.29 -14.93 -4.86
CA VAL A 134 -5.73 -14.60 -3.53
C VAL A 134 -5.84 -13.10 -3.27
N ILE A 135 -5.38 -12.26 -4.20
CA ILE A 135 -5.42 -10.80 -4.07
C ILE A 135 -6.88 -10.30 -3.96
N GLU A 136 -7.80 -10.88 -4.72
CA GLU A 136 -9.23 -10.56 -4.65
C GLU A 136 -9.82 -10.92 -3.29
N ARG A 137 -9.45 -12.06 -2.73
CA ARG A 137 -9.90 -12.49 -1.40
C ARG A 137 -9.40 -11.53 -0.31
N LEU A 138 -8.14 -11.10 -0.39
CA LEU A 138 -7.57 -10.08 0.50
C LEU A 138 -8.25 -8.72 0.33
N TYR A 139 -8.55 -8.31 -0.92
CA TYR A 139 -9.33 -7.10 -1.20
C TYR A 139 -10.67 -7.14 -0.49
N ARG A 140 -11.42 -8.24 -0.63
CA ARG A 140 -12.73 -8.40 0.04
C ARG A 140 -12.60 -8.38 1.57
N ALA A 141 -11.52 -8.95 2.12
CA ALA A 141 -11.26 -8.87 3.56
C ALA A 141 -11.03 -7.43 4.03
N ALA A 142 -10.27 -6.62 3.27
CA ALA A 142 -10.09 -5.20 3.55
C ALA A 142 -11.41 -4.43 3.47
N LYS A 143 -12.18 -4.60 2.39
CA LYS A 143 -13.48 -3.92 2.21
C LYS A 143 -14.52 -4.33 3.26
N ALA A 144 -14.45 -5.55 3.79
CA ALA A 144 -15.32 -5.96 4.89
C ALA A 144 -15.01 -5.23 6.22
N GLU A 145 -13.76 -4.84 6.45
CA GLU A 145 -13.36 -4.07 7.65
C GLU A 145 -13.54 -2.56 7.49
N ASP A 146 -13.38 -2.06 6.26
CA ASP A 146 -13.57 -0.66 5.89
C ASP A 146 -14.16 -0.55 4.47
N PRO A 147 -15.51 -0.51 4.33
CA PRO A 147 -16.17 -0.46 3.04
C PRO A 147 -15.85 0.81 2.22
N ALA A 148 -15.59 1.93 2.91
CA ALA A 148 -15.32 3.22 2.28
C ALA A 148 -13.82 3.42 1.97
N GLY A 149 -12.94 2.72 2.69
CA GLY A 149 -11.51 2.75 2.47
C GLY A 149 -11.13 2.31 1.05
N LEU A 150 -10.23 3.08 0.42
CA LEU A 150 -9.65 2.74 -0.87
C LEU A 150 -8.59 1.65 -0.67
N VAL A 151 -8.59 0.66 -1.54
CA VAL A 151 -7.66 -0.47 -1.48
C VAL A 151 -6.92 -0.64 -2.81
N THR A 152 -5.62 -0.89 -2.71
CA THR A 152 -4.76 -1.18 -3.85
C THR A 152 -3.82 -2.35 -3.55
N TYR A 153 -3.15 -2.84 -4.59
CA TYR A 153 -2.02 -3.75 -4.54
C TYR A 153 -0.91 -3.09 -5.35
N VAL A 154 0.27 -2.89 -4.75
CA VAL A 154 1.38 -2.22 -5.45
C VAL A 154 2.07 -3.25 -6.34
N ASN A 155 1.81 -3.14 -7.64
CA ASN A 155 2.32 -4.06 -8.65
C ASN A 155 3.69 -3.61 -9.18
N TYR A 156 4.32 -4.49 -9.96
CA TYR A 156 5.61 -4.26 -10.61
C TYR A 156 5.54 -4.72 -12.07
N PRO A 157 6.34 -4.16 -12.99
CA PRO A 157 6.27 -4.50 -14.42
C PRO A 157 6.42 -6.00 -14.70
N SER A 158 7.17 -6.73 -13.87
CA SER A 158 7.37 -8.17 -14.03
C SER A 158 6.13 -9.02 -13.69
N SER A 159 5.13 -8.45 -13.02
CA SER A 159 3.83 -9.06 -12.68
C SER A 159 2.63 -8.23 -13.17
N GLU A 160 2.84 -7.31 -14.11
CA GLU A 160 1.78 -6.45 -14.66
C GLU A 160 0.67 -7.21 -15.40
N TYR A 161 0.94 -8.45 -15.82
CA TYR A 161 -0.03 -9.30 -16.52
C TYR A 161 -1.15 -9.77 -15.58
N LEU A 162 -1.03 -9.57 -14.26
CA LEU A 162 -2.11 -9.79 -13.31
C LEU A 162 -3.18 -8.72 -13.51
N GLN A 163 -4.34 -9.13 -14.04
CA GLN A 163 -5.51 -8.26 -14.18
C GLN A 163 -6.25 -8.19 -12.84
N LEU A 164 -6.29 -7.01 -12.24
CA LEU A 164 -6.85 -6.76 -10.91
C LEU A 164 -7.96 -5.68 -10.95
N PRO A 165 -9.03 -5.88 -11.75
CA PRO A 165 -10.04 -4.84 -12.02
C PRO A 165 -10.89 -4.45 -10.80
N PHE A 166 -10.80 -5.22 -9.72
CA PHE A 166 -11.53 -4.98 -8.47
C PHE A 166 -10.82 -3.99 -7.53
N LEU A 167 -9.58 -3.58 -7.82
CA LEU A 167 -8.88 -2.61 -6.98
C LEU A 167 -9.46 -1.20 -7.15
N ASP A 168 -9.49 -0.42 -6.07
CA ASP A 168 -9.99 0.96 -6.12
C ASP A 168 -8.96 1.91 -6.76
N LEU A 169 -7.67 1.57 -6.66
CA LEU A 169 -6.55 2.28 -7.27
C LEU A 169 -5.60 1.30 -7.94
N VAL A 170 -5.09 1.66 -9.11
CA VAL A 170 -4.02 0.93 -9.80
C VAL A 170 -2.68 1.59 -9.45
N CYS A 171 -1.77 0.84 -8.83
CA CYS A 171 -0.46 1.35 -8.40
C CYS A 171 0.67 0.45 -8.91
N PHE A 172 1.72 1.07 -9.46
CA PHE A 172 2.90 0.40 -9.99
C PHE A 172 4.18 1.04 -9.48
N ASN A 173 5.14 0.23 -9.05
CA ASN A 173 6.52 0.65 -8.85
C ASN A 173 7.21 0.70 -10.22
N ALA A 174 7.62 1.90 -10.66
CA ALA A 174 8.33 2.09 -11.91
C ALA A 174 9.67 2.79 -11.66
N TYR A 175 10.77 2.18 -12.12
CA TYR A 175 12.11 2.73 -11.96
C TYR A 175 12.56 3.46 -13.23
N LEU A 176 13.24 4.60 -13.03
CA LEU A 176 13.71 5.48 -14.09
C LEU A 176 15.07 5.02 -14.62
N GLU A 177 15.11 3.91 -15.36
CA GLU A 177 16.36 3.45 -16.00
C GLU A 177 16.67 4.23 -17.28
N SER A 178 15.63 4.71 -17.98
CA SER A 178 15.76 5.72 -19.05
C SER A 178 14.43 6.45 -19.27
N GLN A 179 14.50 7.72 -19.71
CA GLN A 179 13.30 8.52 -20.02
C GLN A 179 12.44 7.86 -21.11
N LYS A 180 13.08 7.25 -22.13
CA LYS A 180 12.38 6.59 -23.23
C LYS A 180 11.62 5.35 -22.77
N HIS A 181 12.25 4.50 -21.96
CA HIS A 181 11.61 3.30 -21.41
C HIS A 181 10.48 3.68 -20.45
N PHE A 182 10.69 4.69 -19.61
CA PHE A 182 9.65 5.18 -18.71
C PHE A 182 8.44 5.74 -19.47
N ALA A 183 8.64 6.60 -20.47
CA ALA A 183 7.54 7.17 -21.24
C ALA A 183 6.72 6.09 -21.98
N ALA A 184 7.40 5.11 -22.58
CA ALA A 184 6.73 3.98 -23.21
C ALA A 184 5.94 3.14 -22.19
N TYR A 185 6.52 2.92 -21.00
CA TYR A 185 5.86 2.17 -19.94
C TYR A 185 4.63 2.91 -19.38
N LEU A 186 4.73 4.23 -19.19
CA LEU A 186 3.61 5.05 -18.73
C LEU A 186 2.43 5.00 -19.72
N ALA A 187 2.70 5.07 -21.03
CA ALA A 187 1.66 4.90 -22.05
C ALA A 187 1.02 3.51 -22.00
N ARG A 188 1.79 2.46 -21.68
CA ARG A 188 1.26 1.11 -21.48
C ARG A 188 0.37 1.05 -20.23
N LEU A 189 0.78 1.63 -19.12
CA LEU A 189 -0.01 1.69 -17.88
C LEU A 189 -1.37 2.36 -18.10
N GLN A 190 -1.41 3.43 -18.90
CA GLN A 190 -2.67 4.11 -19.25
C GLN A 190 -3.65 3.27 -20.09
N ASN A 191 -3.16 2.23 -20.78
CA ASN A 191 -4.01 1.34 -21.58
C ASN A 191 -4.54 0.14 -20.79
N ILE A 192 -3.89 -0.22 -19.68
CA ILE A 192 -4.26 -1.39 -18.86
C ILE A 192 -5.01 -1.01 -17.57
N ALA A 193 -5.11 0.28 -17.27
CA ALA A 193 -5.75 0.84 -16.07
C ALA A 193 -7.12 1.43 -16.40
#